data_AF-U6DT41-F1
#
_entry.id   AF-U6DT41-F1
#
_cell.length_a   1.000
_cell.length_b   1.000
_cell.length_c   1.000
_cell.angle_alpha   90.00
_cell.angle_beta   90.00
_cell.angle_gamma   90.00
#
_symmetry.space_group_name_H-M   'P 1'
#
loop_
_entity.id
_entity.type
_entity.pdbx_description
1 polymer ?
#
loop_
_entity_poly.entity_id
_entity_poly.type
_entity_poly.pdbx_seq_one_letter_code
_entity_poly.pdbx_strand_id
1 'polypeptide(L)'
;AIFMAIWATVFLEFWKRRRSTLTYTWDLIEWEEEEETLRPQFEAKYYKMERVNPISGKPEPHQPSSDKITRLLVSISGIFFMISLVITAVFAVVVYRLVVMEQFASFKWNFIKQHWQFATSAAAVCINFVIIMALNLAYEKIAYLLTNLEYPRTESEWENSFALKMFLFQFVNLNSSIFYIAFFLGRFVGHPGNYNKLFNRWRLEECHPSGCLIDLCLQMGVIMFLKQIWNNFMELGYPLIQNWWSRHKIKRGIQDASIPQWENDWNLQPMNIHG
;
A
#
# COMPACT_ATOMS: atom_id res chain seq x y z
N ALA A 1 0.48 4.17 26.19
CA ALA A 1 1.43 3.19 25.58
C ALA A 1 1.31 1.81 26.22
N ILE A 2 1.54 1.65 27.54
CA ILE A 2 1.51 0.33 28.23
C ILE A 2 0.19 -0.41 28.01
N PHE A 3 -0.96 0.25 28.21
CA PHE A 3 -2.27 -0.36 27.96
C PHE A 3 -2.44 -0.86 26.52
N MET A 4 -2.02 -0.06 25.52
CA MET A 4 -2.12 -0.45 24.10
C MET A 4 -1.27 -1.68 23.77
N ALA A 5 -0.10 -1.80 24.38
CA ALA A 5 0.76 -2.98 24.22
C ALA A 5 0.11 -4.24 24.81
N ILE A 6 -0.43 -4.14 26.03
CA ILE A 6 -1.14 -5.25 26.69
C ILE A 6 -2.40 -5.63 25.90
N TRP A 7 -3.17 -4.64 25.44
CA TRP A 7 -4.38 -4.89 24.66
C TRP A 7 -4.06 -5.60 23.34
N ALA A 8 -3.01 -5.17 22.62
CA ALA A 8 -2.60 -5.80 21.37
C ALA A 8 -2.16 -7.25 21.55
N THR A 9 -1.39 -7.57 22.60
CA THR A 9 -0.96 -8.95 22.87
C THR A 9 -2.16 -9.83 23.24
N VAL A 10 -3.04 -9.35 24.12
CA VAL A 10 -4.26 -10.06 24.51
C VAL A 10 -5.16 -10.31 23.31
N PHE A 11 -5.38 -9.30 22.47
CA PHE A 11 -6.19 -9.42 21.24
C PHE A 11 -5.63 -10.50 20.30
N LEU A 12 -4.32 -10.52 20.05
CA LEU A 12 -3.70 -11.52 19.18
C LEU A 12 -3.83 -12.95 19.74
N GLU A 13 -3.67 -13.14 21.04
CA GLU A 13 -3.85 -14.46 21.66
C GLU A 13 -5.31 -14.93 21.60
N PHE A 14 -6.28 -14.06 21.87
CA PHE A 14 -7.69 -14.39 21.68
C PHE A 14 -8.04 -14.68 20.21
N TRP A 15 -7.45 -13.94 19.27
CA TRP A 15 -7.65 -14.18 17.84
C TRP A 15 -7.10 -15.53 17.40
N LYS A 16 -5.90 -15.93 17.86
CA LYS A 16 -5.34 -17.27 17.59
C LYS A 16 -6.27 -18.37 18.08
N ARG A 17 -6.82 -18.24 19.30
CA ARG A 17 -7.77 -19.20 19.86
C ARG A 17 -9.06 -19.25 19.03
N ARG A 18 -9.62 -18.09 18.67
CA ARG A 18 -10.83 -18.01 17.85
C ARG A 18 -10.64 -18.62 16.46
N ARG A 19 -9.50 -18.33 15.81
CA ARG A 19 -9.12 -18.91 14.52
C ARG A 19 -9.12 -20.44 14.58
N SER A 20 -8.48 -21.03 15.60
CA SER A 20 -8.46 -22.50 15.77
C SER A 20 -9.86 -23.10 15.93
N THR A 21 -10.75 -22.46 16.70
CA THR A 21 -12.15 -22.89 16.80
C THR A 21 -12.86 -22.83 15.45
N LEU A 22 -12.66 -21.76 14.67
CA LEU A 22 -13.27 -21.61 13.34
C LEU A 22 -12.78 -22.67 12.36
N THR A 23 -11.46 -22.91 12.30
CA THR A 23 -10.86 -23.95 11.47
C THR A 23 -11.44 -25.33 11.78
N TYR A 24 -11.66 -25.64 13.06
CA TYR A 24 -12.30 -26.88 13.47
C TYR A 24 -13.78 -26.94 13.08
N THR A 25 -14.56 -25.88 13.36
CA THR A 25 -16.00 -25.87 13.07
C THR A 25 -16.34 -25.87 11.59
N TRP A 26 -15.44 -25.35 10.76
CA TRP A 26 -15.58 -25.30 9.30
C TRP A 26 -14.86 -26.45 8.59
N ASP A 27 -14.22 -27.36 9.35
CA ASP A 27 -13.50 -28.52 8.84
C ASP A 27 -12.39 -28.17 7.81
N LEU A 28 -11.61 -27.13 8.12
CA LEU A 28 -10.58 -26.56 7.23
C LEU A 28 -9.15 -27.00 7.58
N ILE A 29 -8.96 -28.12 8.27
CA ILE A 29 -7.62 -28.52 8.78
C ILE A 29 -6.71 -29.00 7.64
N GLU A 30 -7.25 -29.70 6.64
CA GLU A 30 -6.49 -30.33 5.54
C GLU A 30 -6.73 -29.66 4.18
N TRP A 31 -7.48 -28.56 4.15
CA TRP A 31 -7.92 -27.90 2.91
C TRP A 31 -6.77 -27.48 1.98
N GLU A 32 -5.65 -27.01 2.55
CA GLU A 32 -4.49 -26.52 1.80
C GLU A 32 -3.77 -27.66 1.03
N GLU A 33 -3.75 -28.89 1.56
CA GLU A 33 -3.12 -30.03 0.89
C GLU A 33 -4.04 -30.71 -0.14
N GLU A 34 -5.36 -30.66 0.06
CA GLU A 34 -6.34 -31.34 -0.80
C GLU A 34 -6.72 -30.55 -2.07
N GLU A 35 -6.82 -29.21 -1.99
CA GLU A 35 -7.41 -28.40 -3.06
C GLU A 35 -6.38 -27.52 -3.81
N GLU A 36 -5.14 -27.40 -3.34
CA GLU A 36 -4.13 -26.58 -4.01
C GLU A 36 -3.66 -27.18 -5.34
N THR A 37 -4.19 -26.62 -6.42
CA THR A 37 -3.70 -26.87 -7.76
C THR A 37 -2.46 -26.03 -8.07
N LEU A 38 -1.61 -26.56 -8.95
CA LEU A 38 -0.46 -25.82 -9.47
C LEU A 38 -0.96 -24.67 -10.33
N ARG A 39 -0.29 -23.51 -10.25
CA ARG A 39 -0.65 -22.39 -11.12
C ARG A 39 -0.36 -22.75 -12.58
N PRO A 40 -1.27 -22.46 -13.53
CA PRO A 40 -1.05 -22.76 -14.95
C PRO A 40 0.19 -22.06 -15.52
N GLN A 41 0.55 -20.88 -14.99
CA GLN A 41 1.76 -20.15 -15.38
C GLN A 41 3.05 -20.87 -14.95
N PHE A 42 3.01 -21.58 -13.81
CA PHE A 42 4.13 -22.37 -13.32
C PHE A 42 4.27 -23.66 -14.14
N GLU A 43 3.17 -24.37 -14.37
CA GLU A 43 3.14 -25.58 -15.18
C GLU A 43 3.64 -25.32 -16.60
N ALA A 44 3.14 -24.28 -17.27
CA ALA A 44 3.53 -23.92 -18.63
C ALA A 44 5.04 -23.63 -18.78
N LYS A 45 5.69 -23.16 -17.71
CA LYS A 45 7.12 -22.84 -17.74
C LYS A 45 8.00 -24.06 -17.45
N TYR A 46 7.61 -24.89 -16.48
CA TYR A 46 8.40 -26.03 -16.02
C TYR A 46 7.93 -27.38 -16.55
N TYR A 47 7.05 -27.41 -17.56
CA TYR A 47 6.52 -28.66 -18.15
C TYR A 47 7.58 -29.67 -18.60
N LYS A 48 8.80 -29.22 -18.95
CA LYS A 48 9.90 -30.10 -19.37
C LYS A 48 10.71 -30.68 -18.22
N MET A 49 10.55 -30.14 -17.01
CA MET A 49 11.37 -30.45 -15.84
C MET A 49 10.50 -31.11 -14.79
N GLU A 50 10.20 -32.40 -14.99
CA GLU A 50 9.41 -33.18 -14.05
C GLU A 50 10.31 -33.94 -13.07
N ARG A 51 9.90 -33.97 -11.80
CA ARG A 51 10.52 -34.78 -10.75
C ARG A 51 9.44 -35.59 -10.06
N VAL A 52 9.70 -36.87 -9.83
CA VAL A 52 8.77 -37.73 -9.09
C VAL A 52 8.78 -37.34 -7.61
N ASN A 53 7.61 -37.02 -7.06
CA ASN A 53 7.46 -36.71 -5.65
C ASN A 53 7.59 -38.01 -4.82
N PRO A 54 8.45 -38.06 -3.77
CA PRO A 54 8.69 -39.26 -2.98
C PRO A 54 7.47 -39.73 -2.16
N ILE A 55 6.47 -38.87 -1.95
CA ILE A 55 5.28 -39.18 -1.15
C ILE A 55 4.11 -39.58 -2.06
N SER A 56 3.83 -38.77 -3.09
CA SER A 56 2.67 -39.00 -3.98
C SER A 56 2.96 -39.97 -5.13
N GLY A 57 4.24 -40.19 -5.46
CA GLY A 57 4.66 -41.02 -6.59
C GLY A 57 4.31 -40.47 -7.97
N LYS A 58 3.74 -39.26 -8.06
CA LYS A 58 3.35 -38.61 -9.31
C LYS A 58 4.49 -37.73 -9.85
N PRO A 59 4.65 -37.62 -11.18
CA PRO A 59 5.56 -36.63 -11.76
C PRO A 59 4.99 -35.23 -11.55
N GLU A 60 5.77 -34.34 -10.92
CA GLU A 60 5.40 -32.95 -10.67
C GLU A 60 6.46 -32.01 -11.28
N PRO A 61 6.06 -30.88 -11.86
CA PRO A 61 7.00 -29.89 -12.39
C PRO A 61 7.86 -29.31 -11.26
N HIS A 62 9.18 -29.33 -11.43
CA HIS A 62 10.15 -28.94 -10.43
C HIS A 62 10.98 -27.74 -10.89
N GLN A 63 10.99 -26.69 -10.06
CA GLN A 63 11.83 -25.52 -10.27
C GLN A 63 13.25 -25.76 -9.73
N PRO A 64 14.31 -25.55 -10.54
CA PRO A 64 15.68 -25.68 -10.07
C PRO A 64 16.04 -24.58 -9.06
N SER A 65 16.72 -24.95 -7.96
CA SER A 65 17.04 -24.06 -6.85
C SER A 65 17.82 -22.79 -7.26
N SER A 66 18.72 -22.89 -8.24
CA SER A 66 19.50 -21.74 -8.73
C SER A 66 18.63 -20.68 -9.43
N ASP A 67 17.63 -21.11 -10.20
CA ASP A 67 16.68 -20.19 -10.85
C ASP A 67 15.72 -19.58 -9.80
N LYS A 68 15.32 -20.37 -8.79
CA LYS A 68 14.53 -19.87 -7.66
C LYS A 68 15.27 -18.76 -6.89
N ILE A 69 16.54 -18.99 -6.53
CA ILE A 69 17.34 -18.03 -5.76
C ILE A 69 17.60 -16.75 -6.56
N THR A 70 17.98 -16.87 -7.84
CA THR A 70 18.25 -15.68 -8.67
C THR A 70 17.00 -14.82 -8.86
N ARG A 71 15.83 -15.43 -9.08
CA ARG A 71 14.54 -14.70 -9.15
C ARG A 71 14.16 -14.05 -7.84
N LEU A 72 14.35 -14.75 -6.73
CA LEU A 72 14.11 -14.19 -5.40
C LEU A 72 15.02 -12.98 -5.14
N LEU A 73 16.30 -13.05 -5.53
CA LEU A 73 17.23 -11.93 -5.42
C LEU A 73 16.80 -10.72 -6.28
N VAL A 74 16.30 -10.96 -7.50
CA VAL A 74 15.74 -9.89 -8.35
C VAL A 74 14.49 -9.28 -7.72
N SER A 75 13.65 -10.09 -7.09
CA SER A 75 12.49 -9.61 -6.35
C SER A 75 12.89 -8.75 -5.15
N ILE A 76 13.80 -9.24 -4.32
CA ILE A 76 14.31 -8.52 -3.15
C ILE A 76 14.97 -7.20 -3.58
N SER A 77 15.77 -7.19 -4.64
CA SER A 77 16.38 -5.95 -5.14
C SER A 77 15.33 -4.97 -5.67
N GLY A 78 14.28 -5.45 -6.33
CA GLY A 78 13.10 -4.65 -6.71
C GLY A 78 12.41 -4.00 -5.51
N ILE A 79 12.28 -4.72 -4.39
CA ILE A 79 11.72 -4.17 -3.14
C ILE A 79 12.59 -3.04 -2.61
N PHE A 80 13.91 -3.24 -2.52
CA PHE A 80 14.83 -2.18 -2.06
C PHE A 80 14.81 -0.94 -2.95
N PHE A 81 14.73 -1.12 -4.28
CA PHE A 81 14.60 -0.01 -5.22
C PHE A 81 13.30 0.78 -5.01
N MET A 82 12.19 0.12 -4.70
CA MET A 82 10.93 0.82 -4.43
C MET A 82 10.96 1.54 -3.08
N ILE A 83 11.59 0.96 -2.06
CA ILE A 83 11.80 1.63 -0.76
C ILE A 83 12.65 2.90 -0.94
N SER A 84 13.71 2.85 -1.75
CA SER A 84 14.52 4.04 -2.01
C SER A 84 13.72 5.13 -2.73
N LEU A 85 12.85 4.75 -3.68
CA LEU A 85 11.93 5.67 -4.34
C LEU A 85 11.00 6.38 -3.34
N VAL A 86 10.42 5.65 -2.37
CA VAL A 86 9.62 6.28 -1.30
C VAL A 86 10.45 7.31 -0.53
N ILE A 87 11.66 6.94 -0.12
CA ILE A 87 12.53 7.84 0.65
C ILE A 87 12.85 9.10 -0.16
N THR A 88 13.14 8.95 -1.47
CA THR A 88 13.34 10.08 -2.38
C THR A 88 12.08 10.94 -2.51
N ALA A 89 10.89 10.34 -2.60
CA ALA A 89 9.63 11.08 -2.67
C ALA A 89 9.36 11.89 -1.39
N VAL A 90 9.58 11.29 -0.21
CA VAL A 90 9.47 11.99 1.09
C VAL A 90 10.47 13.14 1.15
N PHE A 91 11.72 12.91 0.73
CA PHE A 91 12.73 13.98 0.66
C PHE A 91 12.30 15.10 -0.30
N ALA A 92 11.72 14.77 -1.44
CA ALA A 92 11.20 15.75 -2.40
C ALA A 92 10.05 16.58 -1.81
N VAL A 93 9.15 15.99 -1.02
CA VAL A 93 8.08 16.70 -0.30
C VAL A 93 8.65 17.70 0.69
N VAL A 94 9.70 17.31 1.42
CA VAL A 94 10.40 18.20 2.36
C VAL A 94 11.03 19.38 1.62
N VAL A 95 11.75 19.13 0.52
CA VAL A 95 12.34 20.20 -0.30
C VAL A 95 11.25 21.11 -0.88
N TYR A 96 10.13 20.56 -1.33
CA TYR A 96 8.99 21.33 -1.79
C TYR A 96 8.44 22.27 -0.70
N ARG A 97 8.25 21.77 0.53
CA ARG A 97 7.79 22.57 1.67
C ARG A 97 8.76 23.72 1.97
N LEU A 98 10.07 23.47 1.92
CA LEU A 98 11.12 24.50 2.08
C LEU A 98 11.02 25.61 1.02
N VAL A 99 10.90 25.25 -0.25
CA VAL A 99 10.80 26.24 -1.35
C VAL A 99 9.55 27.09 -1.20
N VAL A 100 8.41 26.46 -0.88
CA VAL A 100 7.12 27.13 -0.73
C VAL A 100 7.13 28.10 0.45
N MET A 101 7.76 27.75 1.58
CA MET A 101 7.91 28.66 2.72
C MET A 101 8.68 29.93 2.37
N GLU A 102 9.77 29.83 1.59
CA GLU A 102 10.50 31.02 1.13
C GLU A 102 9.68 31.90 0.18
N GLN A 103 8.88 31.29 -0.71
CA GLN A 103 8.00 32.05 -1.61
C GLN A 103 6.89 32.79 -0.85
N PHE A 104 6.29 32.16 0.17
CA PHE A 104 5.28 32.81 0.99
C PHE A 104 5.83 33.95 1.85
N ALA A 105 7.10 33.89 2.27
CA ALA A 105 7.76 35.00 2.96
C ALA A 105 7.89 36.26 2.10
N SER A 106 7.94 36.11 0.77
CA SER A 106 8.00 37.22 -0.21
C SER A 106 6.62 37.83 -0.52
N PHE A 107 5.53 37.12 -0.19
CA PHE A 107 4.17 37.53 -0.56
C PHE A 107 3.63 38.66 0.34
N LYS A 108 3.14 39.74 -0.28
CA LYS A 108 2.72 40.99 0.42
C LYS A 108 1.28 40.99 0.97
N TRP A 109 0.54 39.88 0.90
CA TRP A 109 -0.85 39.81 1.37
C TRP A 109 -0.93 39.59 2.90
N ASN A 110 -1.46 40.59 3.61
CA ASN A 110 -1.49 40.62 5.09
C ASN A 110 -2.30 39.48 5.73
N PHE A 111 -3.40 39.03 5.11
CA PHE A 111 -4.21 37.93 5.64
C PHE A 111 -3.47 36.59 5.61
N ILE A 112 -2.72 36.34 4.53
CA ILE A 112 -1.90 35.13 4.40
C ILE A 112 -0.76 35.19 5.40
N LYS A 113 -0.12 36.35 5.59
CA LYS A 113 0.99 36.53 6.52
C LYS A 113 0.65 36.26 8.00
N GLN A 114 -0.63 36.28 8.38
CA GLN A 114 -1.06 35.97 9.75
C GLN A 114 -1.29 34.47 9.99
N HIS A 115 -1.67 33.70 8.95
CA HIS A 115 -1.98 32.26 9.04
C HIS A 115 -1.12 31.37 8.13
N TRP A 116 -0.05 31.91 7.54
CA TRP A 116 0.77 31.24 6.52
C TRP A 116 1.35 29.91 7.00
N GLN A 117 1.73 29.81 8.28
CA GLN A 117 2.35 28.61 8.83
C GLN A 117 1.36 27.43 8.87
N PHE A 118 0.11 27.68 9.27
CA PHE A 118 -0.95 26.68 9.25
C PHE A 118 -1.35 26.31 7.82
N ALA A 119 -1.53 27.31 6.94
CA ALA A 119 -1.88 27.09 5.54
C ALA A 119 -0.81 26.29 4.78
N THR A 120 0.48 26.57 5.03
CA THR A 120 1.60 25.85 4.41
C THR A 120 1.69 24.42 4.93
N SER A 121 1.49 24.20 6.23
CA SER A 121 1.47 22.85 6.82
C SER A 121 0.30 22.03 6.26
N ALA A 122 -0.90 22.59 6.20
CA ALA A 122 -2.07 21.92 5.63
C ALA A 122 -1.89 21.58 4.14
N ALA A 123 -1.37 22.52 3.33
CA ALA A 123 -1.10 22.27 1.92
C ALA A 123 -0.05 21.16 1.71
N ALA A 124 1.01 21.15 2.54
CA ALA A 124 2.05 20.12 2.48
C ALA A 124 1.49 18.72 2.81
N VAL A 125 0.63 18.62 3.82
CA VAL A 125 -0.02 17.34 4.18
C VAL A 125 -0.94 16.85 3.07
N CYS A 126 -1.72 17.74 2.43
CA CYS A 126 -2.57 17.39 1.29
C CYS A 126 -1.75 16.90 0.09
N ILE A 127 -0.63 17.55 -0.23
CA ILE A 127 0.25 17.15 -1.34
C ILE A 127 0.91 15.80 -1.03
N ASN A 128 1.38 15.61 0.20
CA ASN A 128 1.91 14.33 0.65
C ASN A 128 0.87 13.21 0.53
N PHE A 129 -0.39 13.48 0.88
CA PHE A 129 -1.48 12.50 0.71
C PHE A 129 -1.69 12.12 -0.77
N VAL A 130 -1.70 13.10 -1.69
CA VAL A 130 -1.83 12.84 -3.13
C VAL A 130 -0.67 11.98 -3.64
N ILE A 131 0.56 12.25 -3.21
CA ILE A 131 1.74 11.47 -3.57
C ILE A 131 1.62 10.03 -3.03
N ILE A 132 1.24 9.86 -1.76
CA ILE A 132 1.02 8.54 -1.15
C ILE A 132 0.00 7.73 -1.96
N MET A 133 -1.10 8.36 -2.37
CA MET A 133 -2.16 7.72 -3.14
C MET A 133 -1.69 7.31 -4.54
N ALA A 134 -0.97 8.20 -5.24
CA ALA A 134 -0.41 7.91 -6.57
C ALA A 134 0.62 6.77 -6.52
N LEU A 135 1.50 6.78 -5.50
CA LEU A 135 2.49 5.72 -5.29
C LEU A 135 1.84 4.38 -4.96
N ASN A 136 0.74 4.34 -4.20
CA ASN A 136 0.03 3.09 -3.91
C ASN A 136 -0.46 2.39 -5.20
N LEU A 137 -1.00 3.15 -6.16
CA LEU A 137 -1.44 2.61 -7.44
C LEU A 137 -0.26 2.04 -8.26
N ALA A 138 0.88 2.73 -8.24
CA ALA A 138 2.08 2.23 -8.90
C ALA A 138 2.58 0.94 -8.22
N TYR A 139 2.58 0.88 -6.89
CA TYR A 139 3.05 -0.27 -6.13
C TYR A 139 2.21 -1.51 -6.33
N GLU A 140 0.90 -1.39 -6.47
CA GLU A 140 0.05 -2.54 -6.80
C GLU A 140 0.48 -3.20 -8.11
N LYS A 141 0.70 -2.41 -9.16
CA LYS A 141 1.14 -2.89 -10.48
C LYS A 141 2.54 -3.50 -10.43
N ILE A 142 3.45 -2.86 -9.72
CA ILE A 142 4.83 -3.33 -9.56
C ILE A 142 4.86 -4.62 -8.73
N ALA A 143 4.16 -4.67 -7.61
CA ALA A 143 4.10 -5.85 -6.75
C ALA A 143 3.52 -7.04 -7.50
N TYR A 144 2.48 -6.82 -8.32
CA TYR A 144 1.93 -7.85 -9.20
C TYR A 144 2.98 -8.36 -10.20
N LEU A 145 3.68 -7.45 -10.89
CA LEU A 145 4.73 -7.81 -11.85
C LEU A 145 5.88 -8.58 -11.16
N LEU A 146 6.30 -8.12 -9.99
CA LEU A 146 7.42 -8.69 -9.24
C LEU A 146 7.09 -10.09 -8.70
N THR A 147 5.89 -10.29 -8.19
CA THR A 147 5.44 -11.61 -7.72
C THR A 147 5.24 -12.57 -8.89
N ASN A 148 4.77 -12.12 -10.05
CA ASN A 148 4.72 -12.96 -11.25
C ASN A 148 6.11 -13.36 -11.76
N LEU A 149 7.12 -12.49 -11.59
CA LEU A 149 8.50 -12.79 -11.97
C LEU A 149 9.12 -13.90 -11.10
N GLU A 150 8.67 -14.07 -9.86
CA GLU A 150 9.12 -15.13 -8.95
C GLU A 150 8.67 -16.54 -9.38
N TYR A 151 7.58 -16.66 -10.15
CA TYR A 151 6.93 -17.92 -10.51
C TYR A 151 6.70 -18.82 -9.28
N PRO A 152 5.86 -18.42 -8.30
CA PRO A 152 5.44 -19.28 -7.21
C PRO A 152 4.68 -20.50 -7.73
N ARG A 153 4.71 -21.60 -6.97
CA ARG A 153 4.18 -22.89 -7.39
C ARG A 153 2.66 -22.94 -7.27
N THR A 154 2.11 -22.46 -6.15
CA THR A 154 0.69 -22.50 -5.81
C THR A 154 0.10 -21.09 -5.72
N GLU A 155 -1.23 -20.97 -5.77
CA GLU A 155 -1.90 -19.67 -5.61
C GLU A 155 -1.67 -19.10 -4.20
N SER A 156 -1.67 -19.92 -3.15
CA SER A 156 -1.40 -19.48 -1.77
C SER A 156 0.01 -18.91 -1.60
N GLU A 157 1.03 -19.55 -2.19
CA GLU A 157 2.41 -19.03 -2.18
C GLU A 157 2.47 -17.68 -2.91
N TRP A 158 1.74 -17.54 -4.01
CA TRP A 158 1.65 -16.27 -4.74
C TRP A 158 0.97 -15.19 -3.90
N GLU A 159 -0.17 -15.49 -3.28
CA GLU A 159 -0.91 -14.56 -2.43
C GLU A 159 -0.10 -14.14 -1.20
N ASN A 160 0.55 -15.09 -0.52
CA ASN A 160 1.41 -14.82 0.62
C ASN A 160 2.59 -13.91 0.24
N SER A 161 3.24 -14.20 -0.90
CA SER A 161 4.36 -13.41 -1.39
C SER A 161 3.93 -12.02 -1.86
N PHE A 162 2.78 -11.91 -2.53
CA PHE A 162 2.18 -10.63 -2.93
C PHE A 162 1.78 -9.79 -1.71
N ALA A 163 1.09 -10.39 -0.74
CA ALA A 163 0.65 -9.73 0.49
C ALA A 163 1.83 -9.19 1.31
N LEU A 164 2.90 -9.97 1.45
CA LEU A 164 4.11 -9.54 2.14
C LEU A 164 4.74 -8.32 1.46
N LYS A 165 4.91 -8.35 0.13
CA LYS A 165 5.48 -7.22 -0.62
C LYS A 165 4.62 -5.98 -0.52
N MET A 166 3.31 -6.13 -0.72
CA MET A 166 2.35 -5.03 -0.63
C MET A 166 2.35 -4.43 0.79
N PHE A 167 2.40 -5.27 1.83
CA PHE A 167 2.51 -4.83 3.22
C PHE A 167 3.80 -4.03 3.46
N LEU A 168 4.97 -4.52 3.02
CA LEU A 168 6.23 -3.81 3.18
C LEU A 168 6.20 -2.43 2.50
N PHE A 169 5.69 -2.36 1.26
CA PHE A 169 5.59 -1.09 0.55
C PHE A 169 4.61 -0.13 1.22
N GLN A 170 3.42 -0.60 1.60
CA GLN A 170 2.44 0.23 2.30
C GLN A 170 2.98 0.71 3.65
N PHE A 171 3.68 -0.14 4.39
CA PHE A 171 4.29 0.22 5.67
C PHE A 171 5.29 1.36 5.50
N VAL A 172 6.20 1.27 4.52
CA VAL A 172 7.18 2.32 4.25
C VAL A 172 6.49 3.58 3.72
N ASN A 173 5.57 3.47 2.76
CA ASN A 173 4.87 4.62 2.18
C ASN A 173 4.05 5.42 3.20
N LEU A 174 3.29 4.74 4.07
CA LEU A 174 2.42 5.39 5.05
C LEU A 174 3.19 5.93 6.25
N ASN A 175 4.21 5.21 6.74
CA ASN A 175 4.91 5.61 7.95
C ASN A 175 6.15 6.48 7.69
N SER A 176 6.77 6.45 6.51
CA SER A 176 8.02 7.19 6.24
C SER A 176 7.92 8.69 6.50
N SER A 177 6.85 9.32 6.03
CA SER A 177 6.62 10.75 6.25
C SER A 177 6.34 11.07 7.74
N ILE A 178 5.63 10.19 8.45
CA ILE A 178 5.38 10.30 9.90
C ILE A 178 6.70 10.15 10.68
N PHE A 179 7.53 9.16 10.31
CA PHE A 179 8.86 8.95 10.88
C PHE A 179 9.77 10.16 10.67
N TYR A 180 9.71 10.78 9.49
CA TYR A 180 10.45 12.01 9.20
C TYR A 180 10.02 13.14 10.14
N ILE A 181 8.72 13.41 10.27
CA ILE A 181 8.21 14.46 11.17
C ILE A 181 8.54 14.17 12.64
N ALA A 182 8.43 12.92 13.07
CA ALA A 182 8.65 12.57 14.47
C ALA A 182 10.11 12.63 14.91
N PHE A 183 11.04 12.17 14.07
CA PHE A 183 12.45 11.97 14.48
C PHE A 183 13.44 12.97 13.88
N PHE A 184 13.18 13.46 12.65
CA PHE A 184 14.15 14.26 11.90
C PHE A 184 13.78 15.75 11.84
N LEU A 185 12.48 16.07 11.85
CA LEU A 185 12.01 17.45 11.79
C LEU A 185 12.44 18.25 13.04
N GLY A 186 13.00 19.45 12.82
CA GLY A 186 13.41 20.37 13.90
C GLY A 186 14.64 19.95 14.72
N ARG A 187 15.16 18.72 14.55
CA ARG A 187 16.29 18.22 15.37
C ARG A 187 17.67 18.65 14.85
N PHE A 188 17.80 18.94 13.56
CA PHE A 188 19.09 19.24 12.91
C PHE A 188 19.24 20.71 12.46
N VAL A 189 18.48 21.65 13.04
CA VAL A 189 18.44 23.07 12.59
C VAL A 189 19.71 23.86 12.93
N GLY A 190 20.45 23.46 13.97
CA GLY A 190 21.62 24.18 14.48
C GLY A 190 21.24 25.23 15.53
N HIS A 191 22.10 26.23 15.74
CA HIS A 191 21.88 27.30 16.71
C HIS A 191 21.84 28.67 16.01
N PRO A 192 21.16 29.69 16.61
CA PRO A 192 21.16 31.03 16.05
C PRO A 192 22.59 31.53 15.83
N GLY A 193 22.89 31.95 14.60
CA GLY A 193 24.22 32.35 14.14
C GLY A 193 24.91 31.36 13.20
N ASN A 194 24.67 30.05 13.33
CA ASN A 194 25.16 29.02 12.40
C ASN A 194 24.09 27.94 12.17
N TYR A 195 23.20 28.23 11.21
CA TYR A 195 22.14 27.31 10.81
C TYR A 195 22.69 26.25 9.86
N ASN A 196 22.29 24.99 10.08
CA ASN A 196 22.54 23.95 9.09
C ASN A 196 21.68 24.25 7.85
N LYS A 197 22.36 24.39 6.71
CA LYS A 197 21.73 24.66 5.43
C LYS A 197 21.76 23.41 4.57
N LEU A 198 20.60 22.97 4.10
CA LEU A 198 20.48 21.95 3.09
C LEU A 198 21.03 22.50 1.77
N PHE A 199 21.99 21.79 1.16
CA PHE A 199 22.70 22.23 -0.06
C PHE A 199 23.32 23.63 0.05
N ASN A 200 23.75 24.05 1.25
CA ASN A 200 24.32 25.38 1.54
C ASN A 200 23.41 26.59 1.21
N ARG A 201 22.16 26.37 0.80
CA ARG A 201 21.23 27.43 0.36
C ARG A 201 19.98 27.53 1.23
N TRP A 202 19.36 26.39 1.54
CA TRP A 202 18.03 26.36 2.19
C TRP A 202 18.17 26.07 3.68
N ARG A 203 17.57 26.90 4.54
CA ARG A 203 17.54 26.65 6.00
C ARG A 203 16.63 25.46 6.29
N LEU A 204 17.08 24.50 7.12
CA LEU A 204 16.22 23.38 7.53
C LEU A 204 14.98 23.87 8.29
N GLU A 205 13.89 23.09 8.19
CA GLU A 205 12.60 23.46 8.76
C GLU A 205 12.61 23.52 10.29
N GLU A 206 11.98 24.57 10.81
CA GLU A 206 11.74 24.78 12.24
C GLU A 206 10.33 24.36 12.60
N CYS A 207 10.20 23.69 13.74
CA CYS A 207 8.88 23.38 14.28
C CYS A 207 8.22 24.62 14.87
N HIS A 208 6.88 24.59 14.91
CA HIS A 208 6.09 25.60 15.58
C HIS A 208 6.53 25.74 17.07
N PRO A 209 6.40 26.92 17.69
CA PRO A 209 6.76 27.13 19.10
C PRO A 209 6.08 26.16 20.09
N SER A 210 4.93 25.59 19.72
CA SER A 210 4.20 24.57 20.50
C SER A 210 4.70 23.14 20.28
N GLY A 211 5.73 22.95 19.44
CA GLY A 211 6.33 21.65 19.10
C GLY A 211 5.83 21.04 17.79
N CYS A 212 6.55 20.01 17.31
CA CYS A 212 6.26 19.28 16.06
C CYS A 212 5.09 18.27 16.21
N LEU A 213 4.60 18.03 17.43
CA LEU A 213 3.56 17.04 17.70
C LEU A 213 2.23 17.40 17.01
N ILE A 214 1.92 18.70 16.88
CA ILE A 214 0.72 19.16 16.18
C ILE A 214 0.78 18.82 14.69
N ASP A 215 1.93 19.03 14.04
CA ASP A 215 2.13 18.66 12.64
C ASP A 215 1.98 17.13 12.45
N LEU A 216 2.49 16.34 13.40
CA LEU A 216 2.33 14.88 13.42
C LEU A 216 0.86 14.47 13.55
N CYS A 217 0.13 15.04 14.51
CA CYS A 217 -1.29 14.75 14.73
C CYS A 217 -2.15 15.15 13.53
N LEU A 218 -1.86 16.31 12.92
CA LEU A 218 -2.56 16.78 11.72
C LEU A 218 -2.30 15.83 10.56
N GLN A 219 -1.05 15.40 10.35
CA GLN A 219 -0.73 14.44 9.31
C GLN A 219 -1.44 13.10 9.52
N MET A 220 -1.37 12.52 10.72
CA MET A 220 -2.04 11.24 11.02
C MET A 220 -3.57 11.35 10.85
N GLY A 221 -4.17 12.45 11.33
CA GLY A 221 -5.61 12.69 11.21
C GLY A 221 -6.05 12.81 9.75
N VAL A 222 -5.33 13.59 8.94
CA VAL A 222 -5.65 13.76 7.52
C VAL A 222 -5.47 12.45 6.75
N ILE A 223 -4.37 11.72 6.96
CA ILE A 223 -4.13 10.43 6.27
C ILE A 223 -5.23 9.43 6.64
N MET A 224 -5.56 9.27 7.92
CA MET A 224 -6.56 8.30 8.36
C MET A 224 -7.96 8.64 7.81
N PHE A 225 -8.36 9.91 7.88
CA PHE A 225 -9.67 10.36 7.41
C PHE A 225 -9.79 10.26 5.88
N LEU A 226 -8.85 10.85 5.13
CA LEU A 226 -8.89 10.85 3.67
C LEU A 226 -8.72 9.44 3.10
N LYS A 227 -7.84 8.61 3.68
CA LYS A 227 -7.68 7.21 3.23
C LYS A 227 -8.93 6.39 3.47
N GLN A 228 -9.60 6.56 4.62
CA GLN A 228 -10.86 5.85 4.87
C GLN A 228 -11.95 6.25 3.87
N ILE A 229 -12.10 7.55 3.61
CA ILE A 229 -13.06 8.06 2.62
C ILE A 229 -12.72 7.54 1.23
N TRP A 230 -11.46 7.61 0.82
CA TRP A 230 -11.00 7.15 -0.47
C TRP A 230 -11.24 5.64 -0.65
N ASN A 231 -10.87 4.82 0.33
CA ASN A 231 -11.07 3.38 0.28
C ASN A 231 -12.57 3.04 0.21
N ASN A 232 -13.40 3.65 1.06
CA ASN A 232 -14.85 3.46 0.99
C ASN A 232 -15.43 3.86 -0.38
N PHE A 233 -14.91 4.94 -0.99
CA PHE A 233 -15.31 5.38 -2.32
C PHE A 233 -14.88 4.39 -3.41
N MET A 234 -13.67 3.85 -3.35
CA MET A 234 -13.20 2.86 -4.33
C MET A 234 -13.90 1.51 -4.17
N GLU A 235 -14.22 1.08 -2.95
CA GLU A 235 -14.85 -0.21 -2.68
C GLU A 235 -16.35 -0.22 -2.97
N LEU A 236 -17.07 0.85 -2.59
CA LEU A 236 -18.53 0.93 -2.78
C LEU A 236 -18.92 1.85 -3.94
N GLY A 237 -18.29 3.02 -4.05
CA GLY A 237 -18.66 4.04 -5.03
C GLY A 237 -18.32 3.66 -6.47
N TYR A 238 -17.07 3.25 -6.71
CA TYR A 238 -16.59 2.88 -8.05
C TYR A 238 -17.42 1.77 -8.73
N PRO A 239 -17.70 0.60 -8.08
CA PRO A 239 -18.49 -0.44 -8.73
C PRO A 239 -19.95 -0.04 -8.96
N LEU A 240 -20.55 0.76 -8.07
CA LEU A 240 -21.91 1.27 -8.26
C LEU A 240 -21.99 2.21 -9.47
N ILE A 241 -21.03 3.11 -9.62
CA ILE A 241 -20.96 4.03 -10.76
C ILE A 241 -20.73 3.26 -12.06
N GLN A 242 -19.82 2.29 -12.06
CA GLN A 242 -19.54 1.48 -13.26
C GLN A 242 -20.73 0.60 -13.65
N ASN A 243 -21.41 -0.02 -12.69
CA ASN A 243 -22.64 -0.80 -12.93
C ASN A 243 -23.78 0.10 -13.43
N TRP A 244 -23.94 1.29 -12.85
CA TRP A 244 -24.92 2.27 -13.31
C TRP A 244 -24.65 2.69 -14.76
N TRP A 245 -23.38 2.95 -15.11
CA TRP A 245 -22.99 3.34 -16.46
C TRP A 245 -23.17 2.20 -17.48
N SER A 246 -22.79 0.97 -17.11
CA SER A 246 -23.00 -0.24 -17.93
C SER A 246 -24.49 -0.47 -18.22
N ARG A 247 -25.35 -0.39 -17.19
CA ARG A 247 -26.81 -0.51 -17.32
C ARG A 247 -27.41 0.58 -18.22
N HIS A 248 -26.93 1.82 -18.12
CA HIS A 248 -27.36 2.91 -19.00
C HIS A 248 -26.98 2.70 -20.46
N LYS A 249 -25.83 2.07 -20.74
CA LYS A 249 -25.40 1.72 -22.10
C LYS A 249 -26.25 0.60 -22.70
N ILE A 250 -26.62 -0.41 -21.90
CA ILE A 250 -27.40 -1.59 -22.32
C ILE A 250 -28.88 -1.25 -22.53
N LYS A 251 -29.48 -0.42 -21.68
CA LYS A 251 -30.89 0.02 -21.81
C LYS A 251 -31.21 0.76 -23.12
N ARG A 252 -30.21 1.21 -23.88
CA ARG A 252 -30.40 1.80 -25.22
C ARG A 252 -30.67 0.76 -26.32
N GLY A 253 -30.47 -0.53 -26.06
CA GLY A 253 -30.58 -1.60 -27.07
C GLY A 253 -31.76 -2.56 -26.92
N ILE A 254 -32.36 -2.70 -25.73
CA ILE A 254 -33.38 -3.72 -25.46
C ILE A 254 -34.49 -3.10 -24.60
N GLN A 255 -35.68 -2.91 -25.19
CA GLN A 255 -36.91 -2.55 -24.48
C GLN A 255 -37.61 -3.83 -24.00
N ASP A 256 -37.80 -3.93 -22.69
CA ASP A 256 -38.84 -4.71 -22.00
C ASP A 256 -38.98 -6.21 -22.31
N ALA A 257 -37.89 -6.97 -22.16
CA ALA A 257 -37.97 -8.42 -21.89
C ALA A 257 -37.42 -8.70 -20.49
N SER A 258 -38.07 -9.59 -19.72
CA SER A 258 -37.60 -10.01 -18.39
C SER A 258 -36.27 -10.75 -18.52
N ILE A 259 -35.17 -10.04 -18.25
CA ILE A 259 -33.80 -10.55 -18.35
C ILE A 259 -33.61 -11.67 -17.32
N PRO A 260 -33.09 -12.85 -17.70
CA PRO A 260 -32.83 -13.94 -16.76
C PRO A 260 -31.74 -13.58 -15.74
N GLN A 261 -31.78 -14.21 -14.56
CA GLN A 261 -30.91 -13.84 -13.45
C GLN A 261 -29.41 -13.94 -13.76
N TRP A 262 -28.99 -14.96 -14.50
CA TRP A 262 -27.58 -15.12 -14.89
C TRP A 262 -27.07 -13.98 -15.78
N GLU A 263 -27.93 -13.36 -16.59
CA GLU A 263 -27.56 -12.22 -17.45
C GLU A 263 -27.52 -10.93 -16.62
N ASN A 264 -28.30 -10.84 -15.55
CA ASN A 264 -28.13 -9.78 -14.55
C ASN A 264 -26.82 -9.92 -13.78
N ASP A 265 -26.44 -11.14 -13.40
CA ASP A 265 -25.20 -11.44 -12.67
C ASP A 265 -23.96 -11.29 -13.56
N TRP A 266 -24.04 -11.68 -14.83
CA TRP A 266 -22.98 -11.48 -15.83
C TRP A 266 -22.64 -10.00 -16.03
N ASN A 267 -23.64 -9.11 -15.88
CA ASN A 267 -23.46 -7.67 -16.01
C ASN A 267 -22.88 -7.00 -14.75
N LEU A 268 -22.68 -7.74 -13.65
CA LEU A 268 -21.96 -7.28 -12.48
C LEU A 268 -20.45 -7.41 -12.70
N GLN A 269 -19.68 -6.60 -11.98
CA GLN A 269 -18.24 -6.73 -12.01
C GLN A 269 -17.80 -8.04 -11.32
N PRO A 270 -16.80 -8.75 -11.87
CA PRO A 270 -16.21 -9.87 -11.18
C PRO A 270 -15.58 -9.37 -9.88
N MET A 271 -15.65 -10.20 -8.84
CA MET A 271 -14.97 -9.92 -7.57
C MET A 271 -13.47 -9.78 -7.86
N ASN A 272 -12.87 -8.71 -7.35
CA ASN A 272 -11.46 -8.44 -7.56
C ASN A 272 -10.66 -9.50 -6.78
N ILE A 273 -10.06 -10.45 -7.49
CA ILE A 273 -9.38 -11.62 -6.89
C ILE A 273 -8.17 -11.16 -6.05
N HIS A 274 -7.68 -9.93 -6.26
CA HIS A 274 -6.46 -9.41 -5.65
C HIS A 274 -6.64 -8.10 -4.86
N GLY A 275 -7.89 -7.70 -4.59
CA GLY A 275 -8.24 -6.45 -3.88
C GLY A 275 -8.76 -5.36 -4.81
#